data_AF-A0A1S3E447-F1
#
_entry.id   AF-A0A1S3E447-F1
#
_cell.length_a   1.000
_cell.length_b   1.000
_cell.length_c   1.000
_cell.angle_alpha   90.00
_cell.angle_beta   90.00
_cell.angle_gamma   90.00
#
_symmetry.space_group_name_H-M   'P 1'
#
loop_
_entity.id
_entity.type
_entity.pdbx_description
1 polymer ?
#
loop_
_entity_poly.entity_id
_entity_poly.type
_entity_poly.pdbx_seq_one_letter_code
_entity_poly.pdbx_strand_id
1 'polypeptide(L)'
;MRRGLRQGDPLSSFLFLIVVEGLNVLFSTYVEANQFKGFEVGSNEFIVSLLQFADDTLIMGEKRWVNIRAIKANLLRFELQIGLKVNFHESMLAGVNVNSSWLQTTTEILNCKMRCVPFKYLGLPIGDNLRRKVFWKPVIEKIRAS
;
A
#
# COMPACT_ATOMS: atom_id res chain seq x y z
N MET A 1 1.94 23.02 20.53
CA MET A 1 2.25 23.05 19.08
C MET A 1 1.29 22.11 18.36
N ARG A 2 0.38 22.63 17.51
CA ARG A 2 -0.44 21.79 16.65
C ARG A 2 0.40 21.42 15.43
N ARG A 3 0.81 20.14 15.32
CA ARG A 3 1.46 19.59 14.13
C ARG A 3 0.35 19.21 13.15
N GLY A 4 0.27 19.89 12.02
CA GLY A 4 -0.71 19.61 10.97
C GLY A 4 -0.69 20.70 9.91
N LEU A 5 -0.71 20.29 8.64
CA LEU A 5 -0.86 21.19 7.51
C LEU A 5 -2.32 21.70 7.45
N ARG A 6 -2.53 22.97 7.08
CA ARG A 6 -3.88 23.54 6.94
C ARG A 6 -4.56 22.94 5.70
N GLN A 7 -5.71 22.27 5.88
CA GLN A 7 -6.55 21.84 4.76
C GLN A 7 -6.97 23.06 3.91
N GLY A 8 -6.77 22.98 2.60
CA GLY A 8 -7.13 24.04 1.64
C GLY A 8 -5.97 24.93 1.19
N ASP A 9 -4.77 24.80 1.76
CA ASP A 9 -3.57 25.45 1.25
C ASP A 9 -2.97 24.60 0.10
N PRO A 10 -2.86 25.12 -1.14
CA PRO A 10 -2.27 24.36 -2.25
C PRO A 10 -0.84 23.87 -1.98
N LEU A 11 -0.10 24.50 -1.06
CA LEU A 11 1.24 24.07 -0.67
C LEU A 11 1.23 22.79 0.19
N SER A 12 0.16 22.55 0.95
CA SER A 12 0.07 21.42 1.87
C SER A 12 0.06 20.08 1.13
N SER A 13 -0.67 19.99 0.02
CA SER A 13 -0.70 18.80 -0.83
C SER A 13 0.66 18.50 -1.45
N PHE A 14 1.40 19.55 -1.85
CA PHE A 14 2.74 19.38 -2.42
C PHE A 14 3.75 18.88 -1.39
N LEU A 15 3.75 19.46 -0.17
CA LEU A 15 4.62 18.99 0.92
C LEU A 15 4.33 17.53 1.30
N PHE A 16 3.06 17.14 1.29
CA PHE A 16 2.67 15.76 1.54
C PHE A 16 3.21 14.82 0.45
N LEU A 17 3.14 15.20 -0.83
CA LEU A 17 3.72 14.42 -1.93
C LEU A 17 5.23 14.24 -1.78
N ILE A 18 5.98 15.28 -1.39
CA ILE A 18 7.43 15.16 -1.15
C ILE A 18 7.72 14.14 -0.05
N VAL A 19 6.97 14.19 1.04
CA VAL A 19 7.15 13.26 2.17
C VAL A 19 6.87 11.82 1.73
N VAL A 20 5.79 11.62 0.99
CA VAL A 20 5.36 10.31 0.49
C VAL A 20 6.32 9.76 -0.56
N GLU A 21 6.94 10.61 -1.38
CA GLU A 21 8.02 10.22 -2.29
C GLU A 21 9.25 9.69 -1.54
N GLY A 22 9.55 10.23 -0.35
CA GLY A 22 10.58 9.66 0.52
C GLY A 22 10.31 8.19 0.90
N LEU A 23 9.04 7.80 1.05
CA LEU A 23 8.66 6.42 1.29
C LEU A 23 8.85 5.55 0.03
N ASN A 24 8.52 6.07 -1.16
CA ASN A 24 8.82 5.38 -2.44
C ASN A 24 10.31 5.08 -2.56
N VAL A 25 11.17 6.10 -2.34
CA VAL A 25 12.63 5.94 -2.43
C VAL A 25 13.13 4.88 -1.44
N LEU A 26 12.64 4.87 -0.20
CA LEU A 26 12.97 3.84 0.79
C LEU A 26 12.64 2.42 0.27
N PHE A 27 11.42 2.21 -0.24
CA PHE A 27 11.04 0.89 -0.77
C PHE A 27 11.85 0.51 -2.02
N SER A 28 12.12 1.45 -2.93
CA SER A 28 12.95 1.22 -4.11
C SER A 28 14.36 0.77 -3.73
N THR A 29 14.99 1.40 -2.72
CA THR A 29 16.32 0.99 -2.26
C THR A 29 16.36 -0.45 -1.72
N TYR A 30 15.28 -0.90 -1.07
CA TYR A 30 15.17 -2.29 -0.60
C TYR A 30 14.94 -3.28 -1.74
N VAL A 31 14.23 -2.87 -2.79
CA VAL A 31 14.07 -3.68 -4.01
C VAL A 31 15.41 -3.84 -4.71
N GLU A 32 16.13 -2.75 -4.94
CA GLU A 32 17.46 -2.73 -5.57
C GLU A 32 18.48 -3.56 -4.77
N ALA A 33 18.42 -3.50 -3.44
CA ALA A 33 19.27 -4.30 -2.55
C ALA A 33 18.84 -5.78 -2.43
N ASN A 34 17.83 -6.23 -3.19
CA ASN A 34 17.23 -7.57 -3.08
C ASN A 34 16.71 -7.94 -1.67
N GLN A 35 16.40 -6.93 -0.85
CA GLN A 35 15.84 -7.07 0.49
C GLN A 35 14.31 -7.03 0.51
N PHE A 36 13.69 -6.64 -0.60
CA PHE A 36 12.25 -6.69 -0.81
C PHE A 36 11.95 -7.12 -2.23
N LYS A 37 11.10 -8.13 -2.41
CA LYS A 37 10.65 -8.55 -3.75
C LYS A 37 9.24 -8.04 -4.02
N GLY A 38 9.14 -7.02 -4.89
CA GLY A 38 7.88 -6.43 -5.32
C GLY A 38 7.04 -7.37 -6.19
N PHE A 39 5.92 -6.87 -6.70
CA PHE A 39 5.04 -7.60 -7.59
C PHE A 39 5.39 -7.31 -9.05
N GLU A 40 5.71 -8.33 -9.83
CA GLU A 40 6.02 -8.20 -11.25
C GLU A 40 4.74 -8.11 -12.09
N VAL A 41 4.66 -7.11 -12.97
CA VAL A 41 3.50 -6.84 -13.81
C VAL A 41 3.85 -7.00 -15.28
N GLY A 42 3.13 -7.90 -15.95
CA GLY A 42 3.25 -8.14 -17.39
C GLY A 42 4.52 -8.90 -17.77
N SER A 43 4.85 -8.90 -19.07
CA SER A 43 6.02 -9.58 -19.63
C SER A 43 7.29 -8.73 -19.65
N ASN A 44 7.22 -7.49 -19.17
CA ASN A 44 8.28 -6.49 -19.32
C ASN A 44 9.02 -6.22 -17.99
N GLU A 45 9.01 -7.18 -17.05
CA GLU A 45 9.71 -7.09 -15.76
C GLU A 45 9.42 -5.81 -14.94
N PHE A 46 8.23 -5.21 -15.10
CA PHE A 46 7.88 -4.00 -14.35
C PHE A 46 7.52 -4.38 -12.91
N ILE A 47 8.39 -4.02 -11.96
CA ILE A 47 8.20 -4.33 -10.55
C ILE A 47 7.45 -3.20 -9.85
N VAL A 48 6.32 -3.55 -9.23
CA VAL A 48 5.54 -2.64 -8.38
C VAL A 48 5.67 -3.08 -6.93
N SER A 49 6.31 -2.24 -6.10
CA SER A 49 6.42 -2.45 -4.65
C SER A 49 5.48 -1.56 -3.85
N LEU A 50 5.18 -0.36 -4.37
CA LEU A 50 4.40 0.66 -3.68
C LEU A 50 3.50 1.40 -4.68
N LEU A 51 2.24 1.62 -4.30
CA LEU A 51 1.31 2.53 -4.98
C LEU A 51 0.77 3.52 -3.95
N GLN A 52 0.76 4.80 -4.29
CA GLN A 52 0.37 5.86 -3.37
C GLN A 52 -0.59 6.83 -4.05
N PHE A 53 -1.62 7.25 -3.32
CA PHE A 53 -2.51 8.32 -3.70
C PHE A 53 -2.94 9.08 -2.45
N ALA A 54 -2.42 10.30 -2.28
CA ALA A 54 -2.55 11.03 -1.02
C ALA A 54 -2.18 10.11 0.17
N ASP A 55 -3.02 10.05 1.19
CA ASP A 55 -2.82 9.24 2.39
C ASP A 55 -3.09 7.74 2.21
N ASP A 56 -3.68 7.33 1.09
CA ASP A 56 -3.87 5.92 0.76
C ASP A 56 -2.59 5.32 0.15
N THR A 57 -1.97 4.39 0.89
CA THR A 57 -0.76 3.66 0.44
C THR A 57 -1.04 2.16 0.36
N LEU A 58 -0.73 1.56 -0.79
CA LEU A 58 -0.78 0.12 -1.02
C LEU A 58 0.64 -0.42 -1.24
N ILE A 59 1.08 -1.29 -0.34
CA ILE A 59 2.36 -2.01 -0.46
C ILE A 59 2.09 -3.39 -1.06
N MET A 60 2.85 -3.76 -2.10
CA MET A 60 2.71 -5.04 -2.80
C MET A 60 4.03 -5.79 -2.86
N GLY A 61 3.98 -7.10 -2.64
CA GLY A 61 5.15 -7.94 -2.72
C GLY A 61 4.81 -9.42 -2.56
N GLU A 62 5.79 -10.27 -2.85
CA GLU A 62 5.64 -11.71 -2.75
C GLU A 62 5.48 -12.20 -1.30
N LYS A 63 4.83 -13.36 -1.15
CA LYS A 63 4.71 -14.08 0.12
C LYS A 63 6.08 -14.58 0.60
N ARG A 64 6.83 -13.75 1.30
CA ARG A 64 8.13 -14.09 1.90
C ARG A 64 8.30 -13.40 3.25
N TRP A 65 8.90 -14.10 4.22
CA TRP A 65 9.19 -13.49 5.52
C TRP A 65 10.15 -12.31 5.44
N VAL A 66 11.08 -12.32 4.47
CA VAL A 66 11.97 -11.18 4.22
C VAL A 66 11.18 -9.93 3.86
N ASN A 67 10.15 -10.06 3.01
CA ASN A 67 9.28 -8.94 2.63
C ASN A 67 8.52 -8.39 3.84
N ILE A 68 7.94 -9.24 4.67
CA ILE A 68 7.20 -8.80 5.86
C ILE A 68 8.08 -8.02 6.83
N ARG A 69 9.31 -8.51 7.06
CA ARG A 69 10.28 -7.81 7.90
C ARG A 69 10.73 -6.48 7.27
N ALA A 70 10.98 -6.48 5.96
CA ALA A 70 11.33 -5.27 5.22
C ALA A 70 10.21 -4.22 5.26
N ILE A 71 8.94 -4.61 5.14
CA ILE A 71 7.79 -3.71 5.29
C ILE A 71 7.82 -3.05 6.67
N LYS A 72 7.89 -3.87 7.73
CA LYS A 72 7.90 -3.35 9.10
C LYS A 72 9.09 -2.41 9.34
N ALA A 73 10.29 -2.82 8.91
CA ALA A 73 11.50 -2.04 9.08
C ALA A 73 11.44 -0.70 8.31
N ASN A 74 10.99 -0.70 7.06
CA ASN A 74 10.86 0.51 6.26
C ASN A 74 9.83 1.48 6.84
N LEU A 75 8.66 0.99 7.25
CA LEU A 75 7.63 1.83 7.85
C LEU A 75 8.07 2.45 9.18
N LEU A 76 8.74 1.69 10.04
CA LEU A 76 9.31 2.22 11.29
C LEU A 76 10.44 3.22 11.03
N ARG A 77 11.29 2.96 10.04
CA ARG A 77 12.37 3.89 9.65
C ARG A 77 11.81 5.19 9.10
N PHE A 78 10.78 5.11 8.26
CA PHE A 78 10.07 6.26 7.74
C PHE A 78 9.46 7.10 8.87
N GLU A 79 8.79 6.45 9.83
CA GLU A 79 8.25 7.11 11.02
C GLU A 79 9.32 7.86 11.82
N LEU A 80 10.49 7.24 12.02
CA LEU A 80 11.61 7.85 12.72
C LEU A 80 12.23 9.04 11.97
N GLN A 81 12.36 8.95 10.64
CA GLN A 81 13.04 9.96 9.83
C GLN A 81 12.15 11.17 9.53
N ILE A 82 10.87 10.95 9.27
CA ILE A 82 9.90 11.99 8.88
C ILE A 82 9.13 12.52 10.09
N GLY A 83 9.06 11.75 11.19
CA GLY A 83 8.28 12.11 12.38
C GLY A 83 6.77 11.95 12.19
N LEU A 84 6.35 11.18 11.17
CA LEU A 84 4.96 10.77 10.94
C LEU A 84 4.71 9.41 11.57
N LYS A 85 3.55 9.24 12.21
CA LYS A 85 3.19 7.96 12.84
C LYS A 85 2.48 7.05 11.85
N VAL A 86 3.02 5.86 11.61
CA VAL A 86 2.32 4.83 10.83
C VAL A 86 1.23 4.22 11.70
N ASN A 87 -0.02 4.28 11.24
CA ASN A 87 -1.15 3.71 11.96
C ASN A 87 -1.34 2.22 11.59
N PHE A 88 -0.53 1.35 12.20
CA PHE A 88 -0.62 -0.09 11.97
C PHE A 88 -1.99 -0.68 12.31
N HIS A 89 -2.70 -0.12 13.30
CA HIS A 89 -4.03 -0.59 13.70
C HIS A 89 -5.12 -0.35 12.63
N GLU A 90 -4.99 0.74 11.86
CA GLU A 90 -5.86 1.01 10.70
C GLU A 90 -5.31 0.42 9.39
N SER A 91 -4.07 -0.07 9.40
CA SER A 91 -3.50 -0.79 8.28
C SER A 91 -4.11 -2.18 8.14
N MET A 92 -4.16 -2.66 6.90
CA MET A 92 -4.78 -3.94 6.57
C MET A 92 -3.89 -4.78 5.65
N LEU A 93 -3.83 -6.08 5.91
CA LEU A 93 -3.12 -7.07 5.10
C LEU A 93 -4.11 -8.00 4.40
N ALA A 94 -3.96 -8.16 3.09
CA ALA A 94 -4.69 -9.13 2.30
C ALA A 94 -3.71 -10.04 1.54
N GLY A 95 -4.03 -11.34 1.44
CA GLY A 95 -3.27 -12.30 0.67
C GLY A 95 -4.07 -12.86 -0.49
N VAL A 96 -3.45 -12.96 -1.67
CA VAL A 96 -4.01 -13.65 -2.83
C VAL A 96 -3.34 -15.02 -2.92
N ASN A 97 -4.14 -16.09 -2.88
CA ASN A 97 -3.64 -17.47 -2.88
C ASN A 97 -2.65 -17.77 -1.72
N VAL A 98 -2.92 -17.20 -0.54
CA VAL A 98 -2.14 -17.40 0.69
C VAL A 98 -3.02 -18.08 1.73
N ASN A 99 -2.49 -19.06 2.46
CA ASN A 99 -3.22 -19.74 3.52
C ASN A 99 -3.48 -18.80 4.72
N SER A 100 -4.55 -19.08 5.45
CA SER A 100 -5.00 -18.26 6.58
C SER A 100 -3.99 -18.23 7.73
N SER A 101 -3.30 -19.35 8.01
CA SER A 101 -2.32 -19.42 9.09
C SER A 101 -1.14 -18.48 8.87
N TRP A 102 -0.61 -18.39 7.64
CA TRP A 102 0.48 -17.46 7.33
C TRP A 102 0.01 -16.01 7.41
N LEU A 103 -1.21 -15.71 6.97
CA LEU A 103 -1.80 -14.37 7.07
C LEU A 103 -1.95 -13.94 8.53
N GLN A 104 -2.46 -14.83 9.40
CA GLN A 104 -2.60 -14.58 10.82
C GLN A 104 -1.25 -14.22 11.47
N THR A 105 -0.22 -15.05 11.28
CA THR A 105 1.12 -14.78 11.82
C THR A 105 1.70 -13.47 11.27
N THR A 106 1.44 -13.15 10.00
CA THR A 106 1.94 -11.93 9.38
C THR A 106 1.23 -10.69 9.91
N THR A 107 -0.08 -10.75 10.15
CA THR A 107 -0.84 -9.65 10.77
C THR A 107 -0.37 -9.37 12.20
N GLU A 108 -0.02 -10.41 12.96
CA GLU A 108 0.57 -10.29 14.29
C GLU A 108 1.95 -9.62 14.22
N ILE A 109 2.80 -10.02 13.28
CA ILE A 109 4.12 -9.39 13.09
C ILE A 109 3.96 -7.91 12.71
N LEU A 110 3.04 -7.56 11.83
CA LEU A 110 2.82 -6.20 11.37
C LEU A 110 1.97 -5.35 12.32
N ASN A 111 1.35 -5.95 13.35
CA ASN A 111 0.36 -5.31 14.22
C ASN A 111 -0.80 -4.68 13.43
N CYS A 112 -1.28 -5.36 12.39
CA CYS A 112 -2.33 -4.86 11.50
C CYS A 112 -3.52 -5.82 11.39
N LYS A 113 -4.61 -5.39 10.75
CA LYS A 113 -5.84 -6.19 10.60
C LYS A 113 -5.76 -7.08 9.35
N MET A 114 -6.29 -8.29 9.43
CA MET A 114 -6.51 -9.11 8.24
C MET A 114 -7.69 -8.58 7.43
N ARG A 115 -7.56 -8.56 6.10
CA ARG A 115 -8.61 -8.17 5.15
C ARG A 115 -8.78 -9.26 4.10
N CYS A 116 -10.04 -9.58 3.79
CA CYS A 116 -10.38 -10.51 2.72
C CYS A 116 -10.35 -9.83 1.36
N VAL A 117 -9.96 -10.58 0.32
CA VAL A 117 -10.18 -10.19 -1.07
C VAL A 117 -11.57 -10.67 -1.54
N PRO A 118 -12.27 -9.90 -2.39
CA PRO A 118 -11.86 -8.60 -2.92
C PRO A 118 -12.12 -7.44 -1.95
N PHE A 119 -11.33 -6.36 -2.05
CA PHE A 119 -11.51 -5.13 -1.26
C PHE A 119 -11.39 -3.88 -2.14
N LYS A 120 -11.83 -2.72 -1.65
CA LYS A 120 -11.76 -1.45 -2.41
C LYS A 120 -10.48 -0.67 -2.11
N TYR A 121 -9.87 -0.14 -3.16
CA TYR A 121 -8.78 0.85 -3.11
C TYR A 121 -9.11 1.95 -4.13
N LEU A 122 -9.20 3.20 -3.69
CA LEU A 122 -9.63 4.34 -4.53
C LEU A 122 -10.98 4.12 -5.27
N GLY A 123 -11.85 3.30 -4.68
CA GLY A 123 -13.14 2.91 -5.27
C GLY A 123 -13.08 1.75 -6.27
N LEU A 124 -11.88 1.23 -6.59
CA LEU A 124 -11.69 0.07 -7.46
C LEU A 124 -11.60 -1.23 -6.64
N PRO A 125 -12.26 -2.33 -7.05
CA PRO A 125 -12.10 -3.61 -6.40
C PRO A 125 -10.73 -4.24 -6.74
N ILE A 126 -9.96 -4.60 -5.73
CA ILE A 126 -8.71 -5.36 -5.82
C ILE A 126 -9.01 -6.84 -5.52
N GLY A 127 -8.49 -7.73 -6.38
CA GLY A 127 -8.60 -9.19 -6.20
C GLY A 127 -9.91 -9.80 -6.69
N ASP A 128 -10.76 -9.04 -7.41
CA ASP A 128 -11.95 -9.56 -8.09
C ASP A 128 -11.65 -9.85 -9.58
N ASN A 129 -12.54 -10.56 -10.25
CA ASN A 129 -12.34 -11.01 -11.63
C ASN A 129 -12.62 -9.87 -12.62
N LEU A 130 -11.52 -9.26 -13.09
CA LEU A 130 -11.48 -8.19 -14.10
C LEU A 130 -12.20 -8.53 -15.42
N ARG A 131 -12.39 -9.82 -15.74
CA ARG A 131 -13.07 -10.27 -16.98
C ARG A 131 -14.60 -10.20 -16.88
N ARG A 132 -15.16 -10.05 -15.67
CA ARG A 132 -16.62 -9.99 -15.47
C ARG A 132 -17.12 -8.58 -15.75
N LYS A 133 -18.11 -8.42 -16.65
CA LYS A 133 -18.77 -7.11 -16.87
C LYS A 133 -19.30 -6.47 -15.59
N VAL A 134 -19.76 -7.28 -14.63
CA VAL A 134 -20.27 -6.83 -13.33
C VAL A 134 -19.21 -6.09 -12.51
N PHE A 135 -17.93 -6.46 -12.62
CA PHE A 135 -16.81 -5.79 -11.93
C PHE A 135 -16.74 -4.31 -12.29
N TRP A 136 -16.95 -3.97 -13.57
CA TRP A 136 -16.81 -2.61 -14.09
C TRP A 136 -18.04 -1.74 -13.90
N LYS A 137 -19.19 -2.31 -13.48
CA LYS A 137 -20.43 -1.53 -13.29
C LYS A 137 -20.26 -0.32 -12.38
N PRO A 138 -19.66 -0.42 -11.17
CA PRO A 138 -19.53 0.72 -10.27
C PRO A 138 -18.65 1.83 -10.85
N VAL A 139 -17.62 1.47 -11.63
CA VAL A 139 -16.72 2.43 -12.29
C VAL A 139 -17.47 3.17 -13.39
N ILE A 140 -18.21 2.45 -14.23
CA ILE A 140 -19.00 3.01 -15.32
C ILE A 140 -20.11 3.93 -14.77
N GLU A 141 -20.80 3.50 -13.72
CA GLU A 141 -21.84 4.30 -13.06
C GLU A 141 -21.26 5.60 -12.49
N LYS A 142 -20.08 5.54 -11.86
CA LYS A 142 -19.41 6.74 -11.33
C LYS A 142 -19.01 7.71 -12.44
N ILE A 143 -18.47 7.22 -13.56
CA ILE A 143 -18.12 8.04 -14.72
C ILE A 143 -19.38 8.70 -15.32
N ARG A 144 -20.50 7.98 -15.41
CA ARG A 144 -21.77 8.53 -15.92
C ARG A 144 -22.41 9.57 -15.01
N ALA A 145 -22.11 9.52 -13.71
CA ALA A 145 -22.62 10.46 -12.72
C ALA A 145 -21.72 11.69 -12.51
N SER A 146 -20.56 11.75 -13.20
CA SER A 146 -19.60 12.86 -13.17
C SER A 146 -19.84 13.80 -14.35
#